data_AF-A0A0D3HL78-F1
#
_entry.id   AF-A0A0D3HL78-F1
#
_cell.length_a   1.000
_cell.length_b   1.000
_cell.length_c   1.000
_cell.angle_alpha   90.00
_cell.angle_beta   90.00
_cell.angle_gamma   90.00
#
_symmetry.space_group_name_H-M   'P 1'
#
loop_
_entity.id
_entity.type
_entity.pdbx_description
1 polymer ?
#
loop_
_entity_poly.entity_id
_entity_poly.type
_entity_poly.pdbx_seq_one_letter_code
_entity_poly.pdbx_strand_id
1 'polypeptide(L)'
;MSLIPKFESMDRKILKEELGILKHRPLCPSIQCVSYSNYLSYFWANDNVTREYLGIKKGSVDEWIRCHDNDLPYTKDIKSSIQYHHNVTLNGYRALVYR
;
A
#
# COMPACT_ATOMS: atom_id res chain seq x y z
N MET A 1 -16.50 -19.87 -22.16
CA MET A 1 -16.93 -20.35 -20.82
C MET A 1 -16.09 -19.66 -19.78
N SER A 2 -16.54 -18.50 -19.31
CA SER A 2 -15.91 -17.76 -18.21
C SER A 2 -16.21 -18.51 -16.91
N LEU A 3 -15.18 -19.14 -16.33
CA LEU A 3 -15.26 -19.67 -14.97
C LEU A 3 -15.31 -18.47 -14.03
N ILE A 4 -16.52 -18.08 -13.66
CA ILE A 4 -16.73 -17.27 -12.46
C ILE A 4 -16.20 -18.13 -11.30
N PRO A 5 -15.15 -17.70 -10.57
CA PRO A 5 -14.69 -18.44 -9.42
C PRO A 5 -15.87 -18.61 -8.48
N LYS A 6 -16.15 -19.85 -8.06
CA LYS A 6 -17.15 -20.11 -7.02
C LYS A 6 -16.77 -19.24 -5.83
N PHE A 7 -17.64 -18.30 -5.50
CA PHE A 7 -17.52 -17.44 -4.34
C PHE A 7 -17.74 -18.33 -3.11
N GLU A 8 -16.74 -19.15 -2.77
CA GLU A 8 -16.63 -19.70 -1.42
C GLU A 8 -16.71 -18.50 -0.47
N SER A 9 -17.62 -18.62 0.50
CA SER A 9 -17.97 -17.59 1.47
C SER A 9 -16.77 -16.70 1.80
N MET A 10 -16.89 -15.39 1.56
CA MET A 10 -16.07 -14.41 2.27
C MET A 10 -16.49 -14.46 3.74
N ASP A 11 -16.11 -15.53 4.43
CA ASP A 11 -16.09 -15.52 5.88
C ASP A 11 -15.20 -14.33 6.24
N ARG A 12 -15.71 -13.42 7.08
CA ARG A 12 -14.93 -12.27 7.53
C ARG A 12 -13.69 -12.80 8.23
N LYS A 13 -12.57 -12.84 7.53
CA LYS A 13 -11.29 -13.23 8.11
C LYS A 13 -10.95 -12.24 9.21
N ILE A 14 -10.73 -12.77 10.40
CA ILE A 14 -10.26 -11.97 11.52
C ILE A 14 -8.77 -11.79 11.32
N LEU A 15 -8.26 -10.55 11.44
CA LEU A 15 -6.84 -10.18 11.25
C LEU A 15 -5.83 -11.12 11.95
N LYS A 16 -6.26 -11.84 13.00
CA LYS A 16 -5.44 -12.82 13.72
C LYS A 16 -5.00 -14.02 12.87
N GLU A 17 -5.73 -14.35 11.81
CA GLU A 17 -5.49 -15.53 10.97
C GLU A 17 -4.33 -15.35 9.97
N GLU A 18 -4.02 -14.10 9.57
CA GLU A 18 -2.96 -13.76 8.60
C GLU A 18 -1.58 -13.53 9.26
N LEU A 19 -1.48 -13.71 10.58
CA LEU A 19 -0.28 -13.36 11.37
C LEU A 19 0.88 -14.36 11.21
N GLY A 20 0.71 -15.52 10.59
CA GLY A 20 1.77 -16.54 10.50
C GLY A 20 2.79 -16.34 9.37
N ILE A 21 2.46 -15.57 8.33
CA ILE A 21 3.14 -15.64 7.02
C ILE A 21 3.96 -14.37 6.71
N LEU A 22 3.56 -13.22 7.25
CA LEU A 22 4.10 -11.93 6.85
C LEU A 22 5.31 -11.51 7.71
N LYS A 23 6.40 -11.06 7.07
CA LYS A 23 7.68 -10.78 7.74
C LYS A 23 7.79 -9.35 8.24
N HIS A 24 7.13 -8.39 7.59
CA HIS A 24 7.28 -6.95 7.84
C HIS A 24 6.03 -6.35 8.49
N ARG A 25 5.54 -6.99 9.55
CA ARG A 25 4.30 -6.56 10.18
C ARG A 25 4.41 -5.13 10.73
N PRO A 26 3.49 -4.22 10.35
CA PRO A 26 3.44 -2.91 10.94
C PRO A 26 3.00 -2.98 12.41
N LEU A 27 3.52 -2.07 13.22
CA LEU A 27 3.03 -1.87 14.59
C LEU A 27 1.54 -1.55 14.54
N CYS A 28 0.75 -2.21 15.39
CA CYS A 28 -0.69 -1.95 15.50
C CYS A 28 -0.92 -0.60 16.18
N PRO A 29 -1.43 0.43 15.46
CA PRO A 29 -1.73 1.70 16.07
C PRO A 29 -3.11 1.66 16.75
N SER A 30 -3.44 2.68 17.54
CA SER A 30 -4.81 2.85 18.06
C SER A 30 -5.81 2.96 16.91
N ILE A 31 -7.00 2.38 17.07
CA ILE A 31 -8.10 2.45 16.09
C ILE A 31 -8.46 3.89 15.74
N GLN A 32 -8.30 4.83 16.68
CA GLN A 32 -8.60 6.25 16.47
C GLN A 32 -7.52 7.00 15.68
N CYS A 33 -6.38 6.36 15.38
CA CYS A 33 -5.29 6.99 14.65
C CYS A 33 -5.54 6.93 13.14
N VAL A 34 -5.21 8.00 12.42
CA VAL A 34 -5.26 8.03 10.94
C VAL A 34 -4.41 6.91 10.32
N SER A 35 -3.30 6.53 10.99
CA SER A 35 -2.43 5.45 10.55
C SER A 35 -3.02 4.05 10.71
N TYR A 36 -4.16 3.89 11.40
CA TYR A 36 -4.84 2.59 11.50
C TYR A 36 -5.31 2.08 10.14
N SER A 37 -5.74 2.98 9.26
CA SER A 37 -6.03 2.65 7.86
C SER A 37 -4.81 2.02 7.16
N ASN A 38 -3.60 2.48 7.51
CA ASN A 38 -2.34 1.96 6.95
C ASN A 38 -2.04 0.56 7.45
N TYR A 39 -2.28 0.32 8.73
CA TYR A 39 -2.17 -1.00 9.34
C TYR A 39 -3.12 -2.00 8.67
N LEU A 40 -4.39 -1.64 8.49
CA LEU A 40 -5.36 -2.50 7.80
C LEU A 40 -5.00 -2.75 6.33
N SER A 41 -4.53 -1.71 5.62
CA SER A 41 -4.14 -1.81 4.21
C SER A 41 -3.06 -2.87 3.97
N TYR A 42 -2.14 -3.04 4.92
CA TYR A 42 -1.07 -4.03 4.82
C TYR A 42 -1.61 -5.46 4.78
N PHE A 43 -2.61 -5.79 5.60
CA PHE A 43 -3.24 -7.12 5.55
C PHE A 43 -4.08 -7.29 4.30
N TRP A 44 -4.87 -6.26 3.95
CA TRP A 44 -5.68 -6.31 2.75
C TRP A 44 -4.85 -6.53 1.48
N ALA A 45 -3.75 -5.79 1.31
CA ALA A 45 -2.87 -5.90 0.14
C ALA A 45 -2.09 -7.22 0.06
N ASN A 46 -1.92 -7.90 1.20
CA ASN A 46 -1.22 -9.19 1.27
C ASN A 46 -2.15 -10.41 1.31
N ASP A 47 -3.46 -10.22 1.46
CA ASP A 47 -4.42 -11.32 1.33
C ASP A 47 -4.39 -11.92 -0.09
N ASN A 48 -4.36 -13.25 -0.16
CA ASN A 48 -4.21 -13.97 -1.42
C ASN A 48 -5.35 -13.67 -2.41
N VAL A 49 -6.58 -13.53 -1.91
CA VAL A 49 -7.76 -13.25 -2.75
C VAL A 49 -7.65 -11.83 -3.30
N THR A 50 -7.29 -10.85 -2.47
CA THR A 50 -7.01 -9.48 -2.94
C THR A 50 -5.95 -9.48 -4.05
N ARG A 51 -4.84 -10.19 -3.85
CA ARG A 51 -3.73 -10.23 -4.83
C ARG A 51 -4.13 -10.89 -6.14
N GLU A 52 -4.96 -11.93 -6.09
CA GLU A 52 -5.54 -12.58 -7.28
C GLU A 52 -6.42 -11.60 -8.06
N TYR A 53 -7.34 -10.89 -7.39
CA TYR A 53 -8.21 -9.91 -8.03
C TYR A 53 -7.47 -8.69 -8.59
N LEU A 54 -6.39 -8.26 -7.93
CA LEU A 54 -5.51 -7.22 -8.45
C LEU A 54 -4.61 -7.70 -9.60
N GLY A 55 -4.65 -8.98 -9.95
CA GLY A 55 -3.85 -9.56 -11.04
C GLY A 55 -2.35 -9.64 -10.72
N ILE A 56 -1.97 -9.69 -9.43
CA ILE A 56 -0.57 -9.83 -9.04
C ILE A 56 -0.10 -11.25 -9.35
N LYS A 57 0.87 -11.36 -10.26
CA LYS A 57 1.43 -12.64 -10.65
C LYS A 57 2.06 -13.35 -9.44
N LYS A 58 1.69 -14.60 -9.21
CA LYS A 58 2.28 -15.41 -8.13
C LYS A 58 3.81 -15.48 -8.29
N GLY A 59 4.54 -15.15 -7.23
CA GLY A 59 6.00 -15.12 -7.21
C GLY A 59 6.67 -13.88 -7.81
N SER A 60 5.92 -12.87 -8.29
CA SER A 60 6.53 -11.61 -8.76
C SER A 60 6.84 -10.63 -7.63
N VAL A 61 6.01 -10.64 -6.59
CA VAL A 61 6.17 -9.84 -5.37
C VAL A 61 5.95 -10.80 -4.21
N ASP A 62 6.89 -10.91 -3.29
CA ASP A 62 6.74 -11.81 -2.14
C ASP A 62 5.73 -11.23 -1.14
N GLU A 63 6.10 -10.11 -0.53
CA GLU A 63 5.28 -9.38 0.44
C GLU A 63 5.14 -7.94 -0.03
N TRP A 64 3.91 -7.43 -0.02
CA TRP A 64 3.67 -6.02 -0.25
C TRP A 64 3.97 -5.25 1.03
N ILE A 65 4.86 -4.27 0.94
CA ILE A 65 5.13 -3.31 2.00
C ILE A 65 4.84 -1.90 1.50
N ARG A 66 4.29 -1.07 2.39
CA ARG A 66 3.86 0.29 2.02
C ARG A 66 5.04 1.24 1.83
N CYS A 67 5.97 1.23 2.77
CA CYS A 67 7.12 2.12 2.80
C CYS A 67 8.39 1.28 2.75
N HIS A 68 9.23 1.64 1.79
CA HIS A 68 10.54 1.06 1.55
C HIS A 68 11.60 2.02 2.11
N ASP A 69 12.16 1.69 3.28
CA ASP A 69 13.10 2.55 3.99
C ASP A 69 14.55 2.19 3.64
N ASN A 70 15.07 2.83 2.60
CA ASN A 70 16.47 2.74 2.11
C ASN A 70 16.87 1.41 1.46
N ASP A 71 15.92 0.58 1.06
CA ASP A 71 16.11 -0.67 0.32
C ASP A 71 15.89 -0.51 -1.19
N LEU A 72 15.55 0.70 -1.65
CA LEU A 72 15.43 1.05 -3.05
C LEU A 72 16.70 1.74 -3.56
N PRO A 73 17.08 1.53 -4.84
CA PRO A 73 18.34 2.03 -5.40
C PRO A 73 18.23 3.50 -5.84
N TYR A 74 17.89 4.40 -4.93
CA TYR A 74 17.89 5.85 -5.19
C TYR A 74 18.52 6.63 -4.03
N THR A 75 19.13 7.76 -4.38
CA THR A 75 19.67 8.73 -3.43
C THR A 75 18.62 9.78 -3.07
N LYS A 76 18.61 10.23 -1.81
CA LYS A 76 17.77 11.34 -1.34
C LYS A 76 18.52 12.67 -1.48
N ASP A 77 18.68 13.14 -2.71
CA ASP A 77 19.47 14.33 -3.08
C ASP A 77 18.66 15.63 -3.15
N ILE A 78 17.34 15.55 -3.35
CA ILE A 78 16.43 16.71 -3.35
C ILE A 78 16.03 17.08 -1.92
N LYS A 79 16.49 18.23 -1.43
CA LYS A 79 16.18 18.72 -0.06
C LYS A 79 14.87 19.50 0.05
N SER A 80 14.39 20.09 -1.05
CA SER A 80 13.18 20.89 -1.08
C SER A 80 12.54 20.86 -2.47
N SER A 81 11.22 20.73 -2.53
CA SER A 81 10.45 20.76 -3.77
C SER A 81 9.96 22.16 -4.16
N ILE A 82 10.19 23.19 -3.33
CA ILE A 82 9.62 24.54 -3.51
C ILE A 82 9.99 25.14 -4.87
N GLN A 83 11.27 25.06 -5.26
CA GLN A 83 11.73 25.61 -6.54
C GLN A 83 11.02 24.94 -7.73
N TYR A 84 10.81 23.63 -7.65
CA TYR A 84 10.13 22.87 -8.71
C TYR A 84 8.64 23.22 -8.79
N HIS A 85 7.96 23.31 -7.65
CA HIS A 85 6.56 23.74 -7.60
C HIS A 85 6.39 25.17 -8.15
N HIS A 86 7.31 26.09 -7.84
CA HIS A 86 7.30 27.44 -8.38
C HIS A 86 7.48 27.47 -9.90
N ASN A 87 8.41 26.69 -10.44
CA ASN A 87 8.64 26.63 -11.87
C ASN A 87 7.41 26.12 -12.64
N VAL A 88 6.72 25.11 -12.12
CA VAL A 88 5.50 24.60 -12.78
C VAL A 88 4.34 25.58 -12.66
N THR A 89 4.19 26.29 -11.53
CA THR A 89 3.11 27.28 -11.40
C THR A 89 3.35 28.50 -12.29
N LEU A 90 4.60 28.94 -12.47
CA LEU A 90 4.95 29.98 -13.45
C LEU A 90 4.61 29.58 -14.89
N ASN A 91 4.70 28.29 -15.21
CA ASN A 91 4.28 27.76 -16.51
C ASN A 91 2.75 27.64 -16.67
N GLY A 92 1.97 28.15 -15.71
CA GLY A 92 0.50 28.20 -15.76
C GLY A 92 -0.21 26.96 -15.19
N TYR A 93 0.52 26.01 -14.60
CA TYR A 93 -0.10 24.84 -13.96
C TYR A 93 -0.71 25.20 -12.60
N ARG A 94 -1.93 24.74 -12.35
CA ARG A 94 -2.61 24.94 -11.06
C ARG A 94 -2.06 23.98 -10.02
N ALA A 95 -1.74 24.50 -8.84
CA ALA A 95 -1.33 23.72 -7.69
C ALA A 95 -2.43 23.74 -6.60
N LEU A 96 -2.67 22.59 -5.98
CA LEU A 96 -3.51 22.45 -4.80
C LEU A 96 -2.64 21.94 -3.65
N VAL A 97 -2.64 22.67 -2.53
CA VAL A 97 -1.98 22.26 -1.29
C VAL A 97 -3.06 22.14 -0.22
N TYR A 98 -3.18 20.95 0.36
CA TYR A 98 -4.13 20.68 1.44
C TYR A 98 -3.37 20.18 2.68
N ARG A 99 -4.04 20.30 3.82
CA ARG A 99 -3.54 19.89 5.14
C ARG A 99 -4.14 18.54 5.53
#